data_AF-A0A0A3Y1D4-F1
#
_entry.id   AF-A0A0A3Y1D4-F1
#
_cell.length_a   1.000
_cell.length_b   1.000
_cell.length_c   1.000
_cell.angle_alpha   90.00
_cell.angle_beta   90.00
_cell.angle_gamma   90.00
#
_symmetry.space_group_name_H-M   'P 1'
#
loop_
_entity.id
_entity.type
_entity.pdbx_description
1 polymer ?
#
loop_
_entity_poly.entity_id
_entity_poly.type
_entity_poly.pdbx_seq_one_letter_code
_entity_poly.pdbx_strand_id
1 'polypeptide(L)'
;MARAKQKATTKDPVFAAIEKHKKAMRELSEVLLDLVPGTLSPDPKKADKYGDREIRATERLVSTVPITMHGLLALVTYVNSVGDGRSRRDGRHDNCFDESLYDVLAIAERFLAEQGGRAAA
;
A
#
# COMPACT_ATOMS: atom_id res chain seq x y z
N MET A 1 33.68 -29.98 1.91
CA MET A 1 33.16 -28.67 2.38
C MET A 1 32.31 -28.07 1.28
N ALA A 2 30.98 -28.16 1.37
CA ALA A 2 30.09 -27.65 0.33
C ALA A 2 29.75 -26.18 0.62
N ARG A 3 30.16 -25.27 -0.29
CA ARG A 3 29.73 -23.87 -0.28
C ARG A 3 28.21 -23.82 -0.49
N ALA A 4 27.49 -23.35 0.53
CA ALA A 4 26.06 -23.06 0.40
C ALA A 4 25.85 -22.03 -0.72
N LYS A 5 24.94 -22.35 -1.64
CA LYS A 5 24.57 -21.53 -2.78
C LYS A 5 23.97 -20.21 -2.30
N GLN A 6 24.74 -19.12 -2.35
CA GLN A 6 24.19 -17.77 -2.33
C GLN A 6 23.45 -17.52 -3.65
N LYS A 7 22.13 -17.73 -3.65
CA LYS A 7 21.20 -17.04 -4.56
C LYS A 7 19.90 -16.75 -3.81
N ALA A 8 19.99 -15.91 -2.77
CA ALA A 8 18.83 -15.15 -2.34
C ALA A 8 18.72 -13.96 -3.30
N THR A 9 17.95 -14.12 -4.39
CA THR A 9 17.33 -12.95 -5.02
C THR A 9 16.25 -12.49 -4.06
N THR A 10 16.64 -11.81 -2.99
CA THR A 10 15.74 -11.33 -1.95
C THR A 10 14.86 -10.26 -2.59
N LYS A 11 13.70 -10.66 -3.11
CA LYS A 11 12.68 -9.71 -3.56
C LYS A 11 12.33 -8.83 -2.36
N ASP A 12 12.27 -7.53 -2.58
CA ASP A 12 11.92 -6.59 -1.52
C ASP A 12 10.55 -6.96 -0.92
N PRO A 13 10.45 -7.15 0.41
CA PRO A 13 9.20 -7.56 1.05
C PRO A 13 8.06 -6.56 0.79
N VAL A 14 8.37 -5.29 0.52
CA VAL A 14 7.38 -4.25 0.26
C VAL A 14 6.54 -4.54 -0.98
N PHE A 15 7.09 -5.19 -2.00
CA PHE A 15 6.32 -5.55 -3.19
C PHE A 15 5.18 -6.51 -2.86
N ALA A 16 5.44 -7.50 -2.01
CA ALA A 16 4.41 -8.44 -1.58
C ALA A 16 3.35 -7.76 -0.71
N ALA A 17 3.75 -6.79 0.11
CA ALA A 17 2.83 -6.00 0.93
C ALA A 17 1.92 -5.11 0.06
N ILE A 18 2.48 -4.42 -0.94
CA ILE A 18 1.74 -3.60 -1.91
C ILE A 18 0.70 -4.44 -2.65
N GLU A 19 1.10 -5.58 -3.20
CA GLU A 19 0.16 -6.45 -3.94
C GLU A 19 -0.96 -7.01 -3.05
N LYS A 20 -0.65 -7.29 -1.78
CA LYS A 20 -1.64 -7.72 -0.81
C LYS A 20 -2.67 -6.62 -0.51
N HIS A 21 -2.21 -5.38 -0.33
CA HIS A 21 -3.08 -4.24 -0.10
C HIS A 21 -3.96 -3.95 -1.33
N LYS A 22 -3.38 -3.91 -2.54
CA LYS A 22 -4.14 -3.78 -3.81
C LYS A 22 -5.24 -4.82 -3.96
N LYS A 23 -4.94 -6.08 -3.62
CA LYS A 23 -5.92 -7.16 -3.68
C LYS A 23 -7.05 -6.94 -2.68
N ALA A 24 -6.74 -6.56 -1.44
CA ALA A 24 -7.74 -6.30 -0.41
C ALA A 24 -8.66 -5.12 -0.79
N MET A 25 -8.08 -4.02 -1.31
CA MET A 25 -8.84 -2.89 -1.86
C MET A 25 -9.79 -3.32 -2.98
N ARG A 26 -9.33 -4.16 -3.91
CA ARG A 26 -10.17 -4.65 -5.02
C ARG A 26 -11.34 -5.49 -4.51
N GLU A 27 -11.06 -6.44 -3.61
CA GLU A 27 -12.09 -7.30 -3.00
C GLU A 27 -13.13 -6.47 -2.23
N LEU A 28 -12.70 -5.44 -1.49
CA LEU A 28 -13.60 -4.52 -0.80
C LEU A 28 -14.44 -3.71 -1.79
N SER A 29 -13.81 -3.15 -2.84
CA SER A 29 -14.51 -2.37 -3.86
C SER A 29 -15.59 -3.19 -4.56
N GLU A 30 -15.29 -4.44 -4.93
CA GLU A 30 -16.27 -5.37 -5.53
C GLU A 30 -17.46 -5.62 -4.59
N VAL A 31 -17.20 -5.79 -3.29
CA VAL A 31 -18.24 -6.03 -2.28
C VAL A 31 -19.10 -4.80 -2.04
N LEU A 32 -18.52 -3.60 -2.06
CA LEU A 32 -19.27 -2.35 -1.91
C LEU A 32 -20.16 -2.06 -3.13
N LEU A 33 -19.82 -2.61 -4.30
CA LEU A 33 -20.63 -2.56 -5.52
C LEU A 33 -21.69 -3.68 -5.58
N ASP A 34 -21.52 -4.78 -4.85
CA ASP A 34 -22.47 -5.89 -4.74
C ASP A 34 -23.61 -5.54 -3.78
N LEU A 35 -24.63 -4.86 -4.32
CA LEU A 35 -25.79 -4.41 -3.56
C LEU A 35 -26.75 -5.57 -3.25
N VAL A 36 -27.28 -5.60 -2.02
CA VAL A 36 -28.29 -6.59 -1.64
C VAL A 36 -29.59 -6.32 -2.41
N PRO A 37 -30.21 -7.33 -3.07
CA PRO A 37 -31.44 -7.15 -3.83
C PRO A 37 -32.54 -6.45 -2.99
N GLY A 38 -33.13 -5.41 -3.55
CA GLY A 38 -34.16 -4.60 -2.87
C GLY A 38 -33.60 -3.52 -1.93
N THR A 39 -32.28 -3.32 -1.90
CA THR A 39 -31.63 -2.24 -1.14
C THR A 39 -30.68 -1.43 -2.02
N LEU A 40 -30.27 -0.26 -1.53
CA LEU A 40 -29.20 0.55 -2.12
C LEU A 40 -27.89 0.41 -1.33
N SER A 41 -27.73 -0.69 -0.59
CA SER A 41 -26.60 -0.89 0.31
C SER A 41 -25.94 -2.26 0.07
N PRO A 42 -24.60 -2.33 0.20
CA PRO A 42 -23.89 -3.61 0.16
C PRO A 42 -24.26 -4.46 1.38
N ASP A 43 -23.99 -5.77 1.30
CA ASP A 43 -24.18 -6.68 2.43
C ASP A 43 -23.27 -6.25 3.58
N PRO A 44 -23.83 -5.83 4.75
CA PRO A 44 -23.03 -5.30 5.85
C PRO A 44 -22.02 -6.32 6.37
N LYS A 45 -22.35 -7.61 6.40
CA LYS A 45 -21.43 -8.65 6.88
C LYS A 45 -20.25 -8.84 5.93
N LYS A 46 -20.48 -8.71 4.63
CA LYS A 46 -19.39 -8.75 3.65
C LYS A 46 -18.58 -7.47 3.75
N ALA A 47 -19.22 -6.30 3.77
CA ALA A 47 -18.54 -5.02 3.87
C ALA A 47 -17.58 -4.98 5.06
N ASP A 48 -18.03 -5.39 6.25
CA ASP A 48 -17.18 -5.45 7.45
C ASP A 48 -16.01 -6.43 7.28
N LYS A 49 -16.29 -7.66 6.80
CA LYS A 49 -15.26 -8.69 6.61
C LYS A 49 -14.16 -8.26 5.64
N TYR A 50 -14.53 -7.59 4.55
CA TYR A 50 -13.58 -7.14 3.54
C TYR A 50 -12.91 -5.81 3.94
N GLY A 51 -13.59 -4.97 4.72
CA GLY A 51 -13.00 -3.81 5.40
C GLY A 51 -11.88 -4.24 6.36
N ASP A 52 -12.14 -5.19 7.24
CA ASP A 52 -11.14 -5.75 8.16
C ASP A 52 -9.91 -6.33 7.44
N ARG A 53 -10.13 -6.89 6.23
CA ARG A 53 -9.03 -7.42 5.40
C ARG A 53 -8.17 -6.33 4.80
N GLU A 54 -8.79 -5.24 4.34
CA GLU A 54 -8.10 -4.07 3.84
C GLU A 54 -7.28 -3.44 4.97
N ILE A 55 -7.89 -3.17 6.13
CA ILE A 55 -7.21 -2.60 7.31
C ILE A 55 -5.97 -3.43 7.69
N ARG A 56 -6.11 -4.76 7.80
CA ARG A 56 -4.97 -5.65 8.12
C ARG A 56 -3.90 -5.66 7.03
N ALA A 57 -4.26 -5.42 5.78
CA ALA A 57 -3.29 -5.31 4.69
C ALA A 57 -2.55 -3.97 4.75
N THR A 58 -3.25 -2.90 5.13
CA THR A 58 -2.72 -1.56 5.38
C THR A 58 -1.72 -1.57 6.53
N GLU A 59 -2.09 -2.12 7.70
CA GLU A 59 -1.18 -2.28 8.84
C GLU A 59 0.11 -3.03 8.45
N ARG A 60 -0.03 -4.10 7.66
CA ARG A 60 1.12 -4.86 7.16
C ARG A 60 1.99 -4.01 6.24
N LEU A 61 1.39 -3.25 5.32
CA LEU A 61 2.12 -2.38 4.41
C LEU A 61 2.91 -1.31 5.17
N VAL A 62 2.27 -0.63 6.13
CA VAL A 62 2.89 0.40 6.98
C VAL A 62 4.03 -0.18 7.81
N SER A 63 3.88 -1.41 8.31
CA SER A 63 4.93 -2.10 9.08
C SER A 63 6.06 -2.70 8.23
N THR A 64 5.92 -2.71 6.89
CA THR A 64 6.90 -3.34 6.00
C THR A 64 7.97 -2.34 5.61
N VAL A 65 9.20 -2.58 6.07
CA VAL A 65 10.35 -1.73 5.73
C VAL A 65 10.91 -2.15 4.37
N PRO A 66 10.95 -1.25 3.37
CA PRO A 66 11.64 -1.52 2.11
C PRO A 66 13.15 -1.65 2.36
N ILE A 67 13.78 -2.65 1.77
CA ILE A 67 15.22 -2.95 1.95
C ILE A 67 16.06 -2.61 0.71
N THR A 68 15.40 -2.21 -0.37
CA THR A 68 16.01 -1.81 -1.63
C THR A 68 15.49 -0.44 -2.07
N MET A 69 16.30 0.28 -2.85
CA MET A 69 15.89 1.56 -3.44
C MET A 69 14.65 1.40 -4.34
N HIS A 70 14.58 0.30 -5.10
CA HIS A 70 13.44 -0.01 -5.94
C HIS A 70 12.17 -0.27 -5.11
N GLY A 71 12.29 -0.92 -3.96
CA GLY A 71 11.19 -1.11 -3.01
C GLY A 71 10.72 0.21 -2.41
N LEU A 72 11.64 1.08 -2.00
CA LEU A 72 11.31 2.41 -1.48
C LEU A 72 10.56 3.25 -2.53
N LEU A 73 11.08 3.31 -3.76
CA LEU A 73 10.45 4.03 -4.86
C LEU A 73 9.05 3.46 -5.18
N ALA A 74 8.91 2.14 -5.17
CA ALA A 74 7.63 1.48 -5.40
C ALA A 74 6.61 1.79 -4.29
N LEU A 75 7.05 1.83 -3.02
CA LEU A 75 6.21 2.20 -1.89
C LEU A 75 5.73 3.64 -2.03
N VAL A 76 6.65 4.59 -2.25
CA VAL A 76 6.34 6.01 -2.45
C VAL A 76 5.35 6.20 -3.58
N THR A 77 5.64 5.61 -4.74
CA THR A 77 4.77 5.69 -5.93
C THR A 77 3.39 5.12 -5.65
N TYR A 78 3.33 3.99 -4.95
CA TYR A 78 2.08 3.32 -4.64
C TYR A 78 1.21 4.16 -3.70
N VAL A 79 1.80 4.67 -2.62
CA VAL A 79 1.10 5.51 -1.65
C VAL A 79 0.54 6.75 -2.33
N ASN A 80 1.35 7.46 -3.13
CA ASN A 80 0.88 8.63 -3.87
C ASN A 80 -0.29 8.27 -4.80
N SER A 81 -0.22 7.13 -5.49
CA SER A 81 -1.32 6.68 -6.37
C SER A 81 -2.63 6.33 -5.64
N VAL A 82 -2.54 5.92 -4.37
CA VAL A 82 -3.71 5.60 -3.54
C VAL A 82 -4.26 6.88 -2.89
N GLY A 83 -3.38 7.80 -2.46
CA GLY A 83 -3.74 9.11 -1.92
C GLY A 83 -4.43 10.02 -2.94
N ASP A 84 -4.02 9.96 -4.21
CA ASP A 84 -4.67 10.65 -5.33
C ASP A 84 -5.98 9.99 -5.80
N GLY A 85 -6.44 8.94 -5.12
CA GLY A 85 -7.68 8.24 -5.42
C GLY A 85 -8.92 9.15 -5.33
N ARG A 86 -9.89 8.93 -6.22
CA ARG A 86 -11.14 9.71 -6.33
C ARG A 86 -11.77 9.96 -4.96
N SER A 87 -12.01 11.23 -4.65
CA SER A 87 -12.76 11.65 -3.47
C SER A 87 -14.13 10.96 -3.44
N ARG A 88 -14.53 10.47 -2.26
CA ARG A 88 -15.92 10.06 -2.03
C ARG A 88 -16.86 11.23 -2.29
N ARG A 89 -18.14 10.92 -2.54
CA ARG A 89 -19.22 11.93 -2.66
C ARG A 89 -19.38 12.82 -1.41
N ASP A 90 -18.80 12.45 -0.27
CA ASP A 90 -18.80 13.21 0.99
C ASP A 90 -17.58 14.13 1.16
N GLY A 91 -16.66 14.19 0.19
CA GLY A 91 -15.45 15.01 0.24
C GLY A 91 -14.28 14.38 1.01
N ARG A 92 -14.41 13.16 1.55
CA ARG A 92 -13.29 12.42 2.15
C ARG A 92 -12.57 11.59 1.09
N HIS A 93 -11.25 11.57 1.13
CA HIS A 93 -10.47 10.64 0.30
C HIS A 93 -10.68 9.22 0.83
N ASP A 94 -10.96 8.28 -0.08
CA ASP A 94 -11.44 6.93 0.28
C ASP A 94 -10.33 6.02 0.84
N ASN A 95 -9.06 6.46 0.86
CA ASN A 95 -7.92 5.62 1.25
C ASN A 95 -6.80 6.46 1.86
N CYS A 96 -7.13 7.36 2.81
CA CYS A 96 -6.10 8.11 3.52
C CYS A 96 -5.29 7.12 4.38
N PHE A 97 -4.09 6.78 3.94
CA PHE A 97 -3.06 6.41 4.92
C PHE A 97 -2.97 7.57 5.93
N ASP A 98 -3.00 7.27 7.23
CA ASP A 98 -2.91 8.29 8.29
C ASP A 98 -1.69 9.20 8.09
N GLU A 99 -1.70 10.39 8.72
CA GLU A 99 -0.62 11.40 8.67
C GLU A 99 0.80 10.79 8.81
N SER A 100 0.93 9.70 9.56
CA SER A 100 2.17 8.93 9.74
C SER A 100 2.84 8.45 8.44
N LEU A 101 2.09 8.26 7.34
CA LEU A 101 2.66 7.80 6.08
C LEU A 101 3.25 8.95 5.26
N TYR A 102 2.75 10.17 5.43
CA TYR A 102 3.36 11.37 4.86
C TYR A 102 4.74 11.64 5.46
N ASP A 103 4.94 11.31 6.75
CA ASP A 103 6.26 11.38 7.37
C ASP A 103 7.23 10.36 6.74
N VAL A 104 6.76 9.13 6.49
CA VAL A 104 7.56 8.10 5.81
C VAL A 104 7.89 8.52 4.37
N LEU A 105 6.93 9.12 3.65
CA LEU A 105 7.16 9.68 2.32
C LEU A 105 8.17 10.82 2.34
N ALA A 106 8.03 11.78 3.27
CA ALA A 106 8.95 12.91 3.41
C ALA A 106 10.39 12.45 3.73
N ILE A 107 10.53 11.45 4.60
CA ILE A 107 11.83 10.83 4.91
C ILE A 107 12.38 10.10 3.68
N ALA A 108 11.55 9.37 2.94
CA ALA A 108 11.94 8.66 1.73
C ALA A 108 12.39 9.61 0.60
N GLU A 109 11.65 10.70 0.37
CA GLU A 109 11.97 11.74 -0.61
C GLU A 109 13.27 12.46 -0.25
N ARG A 110 13.46 12.79 1.03
CA ARG A 110 14.70 13.39 1.51
C ARG A 110 15.90 12.45 1.30
N PHE A 111 15.74 11.18 1.64
CA PHE A 111 16.79 10.17 1.42
C PHE A 111 17.11 10.01 -0.08
N LEU A 112 16.10 9.99 -0.95
CA LEU A 112 16.27 9.93 -2.41
C LEU A 112 17.01 11.17 -2.95
N ALA A 113 16.66 12.37 -2.48
CA ALA A 113 17.33 13.61 -2.86
C ALA A 113 18.81 13.61 -2.44
N GLU A 114 19.13 13.11 -1.25
CA GLU A 114 20.52 13.00 -0.76
C GLU A 114 21.36 12.01 -1.56
N GLN A 115 20.78 10.90 -2.05
CA GLN A 115 21.47 9.95 -2.92
C GLN A 115 21.65 10.50 -4.35
N GLY A 116 20.66 11.23 -4.87
CA GLY A 116 20.74 11.88 -6.19
C GLY A 116 21.79 13.00 -6.23
N GLY A 117 21.94 13.76 -5.15
CA GLY A 117 22.95 14.82 -5.04
C GLY A 117 24.40 14.32 -4.93
N ARG A 118 24.62 13.10 -4.42
CA ARG A 118 25.95 12.48 -4.35
C ARG A 118 26.47 11.91 -5.66
N ALA A 119 25.61 11.68 -6.65
CA ALA A 119 26.02 11.19 -7.96
C ALA A 119 26.50 12.30 -8.92
N ALA A 120 26.36 13.57 -8.52
CA ALA A 120 26.67 14.75 -9.35
C ALA A 120 27.86 15.58 -8.82
N ALA A 121 28.59 15.10 -7.81
CA ALA A 121 29.80 15.71 -7.26
C ALA A 121 30.99 14.74 -7.36
#